data_AF-A0A9X2U348-F1
#
_entry.id   AF-A0A9X2U348-F1
#
_cell.length_a   1.000
_cell.length_b   1.000
_cell.length_c   1.000
_cell.angle_alpha   90.00
_cell.angle_beta   90.00
_cell.angle_gamma   90.00
#
_symmetry.space_group_name_H-M   'P 1'
#
loop_
_entity.id
_entity.type
_entity.pdbx_description
1 polymer ?
#
loop_
_entity_poly.entity_id
_entity_poly.type
_entity_poly.pdbx_seq_one_letter_code
_entity_poly.pdbx_strand_id
1 'polypeptide(L)'
;MEIPSVERLTSARIPTVDGEFSLSLYENSKDDKDHLALVCGDVADGEDVLVRVHSECFTGDVLGSLRCDCGEQLDASMRRIAKNGRGILLYLRQEGRGIGLLSKLRAYNLQDDGYDTVEANRILGHGADERDYAIAARILDDLGVSSARLLTNNPQKIESLAEHGVEITERISLEPHVNRHNAEYLRTKVNRMRHILDLGPANGHAQGNAHGTSLRDLKQRIDRYFAERGQPFVTLTYAQSLDGSIASKSGTPLPISSEQALRFTHQLRALHDGILVGIGTVLADDPRLTVRHNDGTHPVPIVLDSSLRFPSDAQLLAGDGPDPLIVTSPNADPDRKERLEAHGGTVIELSCGPEGGICVKTLLRTLGERDFSSVMVEGGTSILTSFLRRQCAQRVIVTVAPMFVGGTAALSSLAPEEQDTHARSDFPRLDNIQQRWYGEDLVLEGDPVWPVASE
;
A
#
# COMPACT_ATOMS: atom_id res chain seq x y z
N MET A 1 -44.65 1.67 -7.22
CA MET A 1 -43.95 1.51 -8.51
C MET A 1 -44.53 0.30 -9.18
N GLU A 2 -44.71 0.36 -10.50
CA GLU A 2 -45.16 -0.77 -11.31
C GLU A 2 -44.07 -1.86 -11.29
N ILE A 3 -44.46 -3.12 -11.10
CA ILE A 3 -43.52 -4.25 -11.06
C ILE A 3 -43.12 -4.55 -12.50
N PRO A 4 -41.83 -4.53 -12.87
CA PRO A 4 -41.41 -4.77 -14.24
C PRO A 4 -41.64 -6.24 -14.62
N SER A 5 -41.98 -6.49 -15.89
CA SER A 5 -42.00 -7.84 -16.47
C SER A 5 -40.71 -8.14 -17.23
N VAL A 6 -40.37 -9.41 -17.36
CA VAL A 6 -39.25 -9.90 -18.17
C VAL A 6 -39.72 -11.01 -19.10
N GLU A 7 -39.13 -11.10 -20.28
CA GLU A 7 -39.41 -12.17 -21.25
C GLU A 7 -38.10 -12.79 -21.73
N ARG A 8 -37.99 -14.12 -21.63
CA ARG A 8 -36.84 -14.86 -22.17
C ARG A 8 -37.01 -15.08 -23.66
N LEU A 9 -36.17 -14.42 -24.46
CA LEU A 9 -36.25 -14.49 -25.92
C LEU A 9 -35.61 -15.73 -26.52
N THR A 10 -34.46 -16.14 -25.97
CA THR A 10 -33.68 -17.27 -26.49
C THR A 10 -32.71 -17.79 -25.45
N SER A 11 -32.20 -19.01 -25.66
CA SER A 11 -31.14 -19.62 -24.86
C SER A 11 -30.18 -20.41 -25.74
N ALA A 12 -28.88 -20.35 -25.44
CA ALA A 12 -27.85 -21.06 -26.19
C ALA A 12 -26.76 -21.62 -25.26
N ARG A 13 -26.20 -22.77 -25.63
CA ARG A 13 -25.04 -23.37 -24.92
C ARG A 13 -23.79 -22.54 -25.17
N ILE A 14 -23.14 -22.11 -24.09
CA ILE A 14 -21.88 -21.36 -24.05
C ILE A 14 -20.84 -22.17 -23.26
N PRO A 15 -19.94 -22.90 -23.93
CA PRO A 15 -18.79 -23.49 -23.27
C PRO A 15 -17.80 -22.38 -22.90
N THR A 16 -17.35 -22.36 -21.65
CA THR A 16 -16.30 -21.44 -21.17
C THR A 16 -15.08 -22.22 -20.69
N VAL A 17 -14.01 -21.51 -20.33
CA VAL A 17 -12.84 -22.12 -19.69
C VAL A 17 -13.15 -22.71 -18.31
N ASP A 18 -14.20 -22.22 -17.66
CA ASP A 18 -14.58 -22.61 -16.29
C ASP A 18 -15.60 -23.75 -16.27
N GLY A 19 -16.44 -23.88 -17.30
CA GLY A 19 -17.44 -24.93 -17.40
C GLY A 19 -18.44 -24.74 -18.53
N GLU A 20 -19.46 -25.61 -18.57
CA GLU A 20 -20.58 -25.46 -19.50
C GLU A 20 -21.70 -24.62 -18.89
N PHE A 21 -22.15 -23.61 -19.65
CA PHE A 21 -23.26 -22.73 -19.28
C PHE A 21 -24.31 -22.68 -20.39
N SER A 22 -25.56 -22.38 -20.02
CA SER A 22 -26.59 -21.91 -20.96
C SER A 22 -26.79 -20.41 -20.75
N LEU A 23 -26.63 -19.63 -21.81
CA LEU A 23 -26.84 -18.18 -21.81
C LEU A 23 -28.24 -17.89 -22.33
N SER A 24 -29.07 -17.27 -21.50
CA SER A 24 -30.41 -16.81 -21.87
C SER A 24 -30.45 -15.28 -21.96
N LEU A 25 -31.13 -14.77 -22.99
CA LEU A 25 -31.34 -13.34 -23.23
C LEU A 25 -32.74 -12.94 -22.75
N TYR A 26 -32.84 -11.84 -22.01
CA TYR A 26 -34.08 -11.30 -21.47
C TYR A 26 -34.29 -9.85 -21.90
N GLU A 27 -35.48 -9.56 -22.42
CA GLU A 27 -36.00 -8.18 -22.52
C GLU A 27 -36.86 -7.85 -21.30
N ASN A 28 -37.14 -6.56 -21.10
CA ASN A 28 -37.92 -6.10 -19.96
C ASN A 28 -38.81 -4.89 -20.26
N SER A 29 -39.79 -4.64 -19.39
CA SER A 29 -40.76 -3.53 -19.56
C SER A 29 -40.30 -2.18 -19.02
N LYS A 30 -39.11 -2.09 -18.43
CA LYS A 30 -38.62 -0.90 -17.72
C LYS A 30 -37.66 -0.07 -18.56
N ASP A 31 -36.78 -0.72 -19.32
CA ASP A 31 -35.84 -0.07 -20.24
C ASP A 31 -35.57 -0.93 -21.48
N ASP A 32 -34.93 -0.34 -22.49
CA ASP A 32 -34.60 -1.00 -23.76
C ASP A 32 -33.31 -1.83 -23.67
N LYS A 33 -32.99 -2.40 -22.50
CA LYS A 33 -31.73 -3.11 -22.28
C LYS A 33 -31.94 -4.61 -22.16
N ASP A 34 -31.15 -5.35 -22.92
CA ASP A 34 -31.16 -6.80 -22.86
C ASP A 34 -30.28 -7.32 -21.73
N HIS A 35 -30.87 -8.06 -20.80
CA HIS A 35 -30.16 -8.69 -19.71
C HIS A 35 -29.87 -10.16 -20.01
N LEU A 36 -28.88 -10.70 -19.31
CA LEU A 36 -28.41 -12.06 -19.56
C LEU A 36 -28.44 -12.90 -18.29
N ALA A 37 -28.74 -14.18 -18.44
CA ALA A 37 -28.55 -15.19 -17.39
C ALA A 37 -27.68 -16.33 -17.91
N LEU A 38 -26.54 -16.55 -17.28
CA LEU A 38 -25.69 -17.73 -17.46
C LEU A 38 -26.06 -18.76 -16.40
N VAL A 39 -26.60 -19.89 -16.83
CA VAL A 39 -27.03 -20.99 -15.96
C VAL A 39 -26.06 -22.16 -16.11
N CYS A 40 -25.53 -22.66 -15.00
CA CYS A 40 -24.74 -23.88 -14.93
C CYS A 40 -25.54 -24.97 -14.21
N GLY A 41 -25.58 -26.17 -14.77
CA GLY A 41 -26.32 -27.30 -14.20
C GLY A 41 -27.84 -27.13 -14.21
N ASP A 42 -28.53 -27.95 -13.42
CA ASP A 42 -29.97 -27.92 -13.24
C ASP A 42 -30.35 -27.12 -11.99
N VAL A 43 -31.22 -26.13 -12.17
CA VAL A 43 -31.70 -25.21 -11.12
C VAL A 43 -33.21 -25.33 -10.89
N ALA A 44 -33.87 -26.32 -11.49
CA ALA A 44 -35.33 -26.42 -11.56
C ALA A 44 -36.04 -26.70 -10.23
N ASP A 45 -35.34 -27.26 -9.23
CA ASP A 45 -35.82 -27.40 -7.86
C ASP A 45 -35.89 -26.07 -7.11
N GLY A 46 -35.27 -25.01 -7.64
CA GLY A 46 -35.42 -23.63 -7.17
C GLY A 46 -34.74 -23.28 -5.84
N GLU A 47 -34.39 -24.30 -5.05
CA GLU A 47 -33.90 -24.15 -3.69
C GLU A 47 -32.37 -24.01 -3.60
N ASP A 48 -31.91 -23.11 -2.73
CA ASP A 48 -30.51 -22.88 -2.34
C ASP A 48 -29.54 -22.72 -3.53
N VAL A 49 -30.00 -22.02 -4.59
CA VAL A 49 -29.23 -21.83 -5.82
C VAL A 49 -28.08 -20.86 -5.57
N LEU A 50 -26.87 -21.21 -6.02
CA LEU A 50 -25.75 -20.27 -5.98
C LEU A 50 -25.94 -19.18 -7.05
N VAL A 51 -26.15 -17.94 -6.61
CA VAL A 51 -26.49 -16.83 -7.51
C VAL A 51 -25.45 -15.72 -7.44
N ARG A 52 -25.06 -15.19 -8.60
CA ARG A 52 -24.33 -13.93 -8.74
C ARG A 52 -25.16 -12.94 -9.53
N VAL A 53 -25.52 -11.81 -8.94
CA VAL A 53 -26.05 -10.65 -9.68
C VAL A 53 -24.89 -9.73 -10.03
N HIS A 54 -24.42 -9.77 -11.27
CA HIS A 54 -23.35 -8.92 -11.78
C HIS A 54 -23.93 -7.69 -12.47
N SER A 55 -23.38 -6.52 -12.15
CA SER A 55 -23.70 -5.28 -12.88
C SER A 55 -22.59 -5.08 -13.89
N GLU A 56 -22.95 -4.95 -15.17
CA GLU A 56 -22.03 -4.71 -16.27
C GLU A 56 -20.96 -3.66 -15.94
N CYS A 57 -19.73 -3.99 -16.30
CA CYS A 57 -18.62 -3.07 -16.28
C CYS A 57 -17.77 -3.35 -17.52
N PHE A 58 -18.13 -2.80 -18.68
CA PHE A 58 -17.41 -2.98 -19.94
C PHE A 58 -15.90 -2.82 -19.78
N THR A 59 -15.46 -1.75 -19.11
CA THR A 59 -14.02 -1.52 -18.89
C THR A 59 -13.35 -2.59 -18.03
N GLY A 60 -14.04 -3.14 -17.03
CA GLY A 60 -13.49 -4.18 -16.15
C GLY A 60 -13.60 -5.57 -16.75
N ASP A 61 -14.81 -5.93 -17.19
CA ASP A 61 -15.20 -7.24 -17.67
C ASP A 61 -14.59 -7.58 -19.04
N VAL A 62 -14.53 -6.61 -19.96
CA VAL A 62 -14.07 -6.84 -21.35
C VAL A 62 -12.62 -6.39 -21.55
N LEU A 63 -12.24 -5.25 -20.97
CA LEU A 63 -10.91 -4.67 -21.19
C LEU A 63 -9.90 -4.96 -20.07
N GLY A 64 -10.31 -5.59 -18.97
CA GLY A 64 -9.42 -5.89 -17.84
C GLY A 64 -8.93 -4.64 -17.08
N SER A 65 -9.74 -3.58 -17.04
CA SER A 65 -9.36 -2.33 -16.35
C SER A 65 -9.18 -2.54 -14.84
N LEU A 66 -7.98 -2.20 -14.37
CA LEU A 66 -7.60 -2.28 -12.95
C LEU A 66 -8.22 -1.19 -12.07
N ARG A 67 -9.00 -0.24 -12.61
CA ARG A 67 -9.64 0.86 -11.84
C ARG A 67 -10.77 0.39 -10.92
N CYS A 68 -11.28 -0.82 -11.14
CA CYS A 68 -12.26 -1.48 -10.29
C CYS A 68 -11.84 -2.94 -10.07
N ASP A 69 -12.70 -3.72 -9.42
CA ASP A 69 -12.51 -5.16 -9.21
C ASP A 69 -13.61 -5.99 -9.90
N CYS A 70 -14.36 -5.39 -10.84
CA CYS A 70 -15.53 -6.02 -11.44
C CYS A 70 -15.17 -7.24 -12.31
N GLY A 71 -14.09 -7.15 -13.10
CA GLY A 71 -13.66 -8.24 -13.98
C GLY A 71 -13.21 -9.46 -13.16
N GLU A 72 -12.38 -9.23 -12.14
CA GLU A 72 -11.92 -10.28 -11.23
C GLU A 72 -13.08 -10.92 -10.46
N GLN A 73 -14.08 -10.13 -10.05
CA GLN A 73 -15.30 -10.65 -9.42
C GLN A 73 -16.16 -11.48 -10.37
N LEU A 74 -16.28 -11.08 -11.66
CA LEU A 74 -17.00 -11.84 -12.68
C LEU A 74 -16.35 -13.21 -12.86
N ASP A 75 -15.04 -13.22 -13.10
CA ASP A 75 -14.24 -14.43 -13.29
C ASP A 75 -14.30 -15.36 -12.07
N ALA A 76 -14.12 -14.81 -10.86
CA ALA A 76 -14.20 -15.59 -9.63
C ALA A 76 -15.60 -16.19 -9.42
N SER A 77 -16.65 -15.47 -9.79
CA SER A 77 -18.04 -15.95 -9.68
C SER A 77 -18.32 -17.07 -10.69
N MET A 78 -17.89 -16.92 -11.95
CA MET A 78 -18.02 -17.95 -12.98
C MET A 78 -17.32 -19.25 -12.56
N ARG A 79 -16.06 -19.17 -12.11
CA ARG A 79 -15.32 -20.31 -11.55
C ARG A 79 -16.05 -20.98 -10.39
N ARG A 80 -16.56 -20.19 -9.46
CA ARG A 80 -17.22 -20.74 -8.25
C ARG A 80 -18.55 -21.41 -8.59
N ILE A 81 -19.32 -20.84 -9.50
CA ILE A 81 -20.57 -21.43 -10.00
C ILE A 81 -20.27 -22.75 -10.73
N ALA A 82 -19.31 -22.75 -11.66
CA ALA A 82 -18.94 -23.96 -12.38
C ALA A 82 -18.41 -25.05 -11.44
N LYS A 83 -17.57 -24.70 -10.46
CA LYS A 83 -17.09 -25.63 -9.42
C LYS A 83 -18.22 -26.18 -8.55
N ASN A 84 -19.26 -25.39 -8.27
CA ASN A 84 -20.45 -25.86 -7.56
C ASN A 84 -21.30 -26.80 -8.44
N GLY A 85 -21.12 -26.78 -9.77
CA GLY A 85 -21.84 -27.59 -10.75
C GLY A 85 -23.30 -27.18 -10.97
N ARG A 86 -23.78 -26.20 -10.21
CA ARG A 86 -25.16 -25.70 -10.19
C ARG A 86 -25.14 -24.22 -9.80
N GLY A 87 -25.75 -23.34 -10.58
CA GLY A 87 -25.88 -21.92 -10.21
C GLY A 87 -26.14 -20.98 -11.38
N ILE A 88 -26.33 -19.71 -11.06
CA ILE A 88 -26.74 -18.67 -12.00
C ILE A 88 -25.87 -17.43 -11.84
N LEU A 89 -25.36 -16.91 -12.96
CA LEU A 89 -24.82 -15.56 -13.04
C LEU A 89 -25.75 -14.70 -13.89
N LEU A 90 -26.38 -13.71 -13.26
CA LEU A 90 -27.11 -12.66 -13.95
C LEU A 90 -26.13 -11.56 -14.35
N TYR A 91 -26.13 -11.16 -15.61
CA TYR A 91 -25.36 -10.04 -16.13
C TYR A 91 -26.33 -8.93 -16.53
N LEU A 92 -26.53 -7.97 -15.63
CA LEU A 92 -27.42 -6.83 -15.84
C LEU A 92 -26.66 -5.71 -16.54
N ARG A 93 -27.23 -5.15 -17.61
CA ARG A 93 -26.69 -4.01 -18.39
C ARG A 93 -26.81 -2.69 -17.63
N GLN A 94 -26.10 -2.62 -16.51
CA GLN A 94 -26.14 -1.53 -15.54
C GLN A 94 -24.76 -0.88 -15.40
N GLU A 95 -24.14 -0.58 -16.54
CA GLU A 95 -22.85 0.11 -16.61
C GLU A 95 -22.85 1.41 -15.80
N GLY A 96 -21.72 1.68 -15.15
CA GLY A 96 -21.48 2.91 -14.39
C GLY A 96 -22.34 3.05 -13.14
N ARG A 97 -22.91 1.95 -12.62
CA ARG A 97 -23.96 1.99 -11.57
C ARG A 97 -25.28 2.57 -12.07
N GLY A 98 -25.60 2.33 -13.34
CA GLY A 98 -26.86 2.75 -13.96
C GLY A 98 -26.73 3.99 -14.87
N ILE A 99 -25.66 4.78 -14.74
CA ILE A 99 -25.46 6.02 -15.50
C ILE A 99 -24.94 5.81 -16.93
N GLY A 100 -24.53 4.59 -17.27
CA GLY A 100 -24.00 4.23 -18.58
C GLY A 100 -22.52 4.57 -18.79
N LEU A 101 -21.97 4.06 -19.90
CA LEU A 101 -20.53 4.11 -20.19
C LEU A 101 -20.01 5.55 -20.39
N LEU A 102 -20.75 6.40 -21.09
CA LEU A 102 -20.34 7.79 -21.36
C LEU A 102 -20.16 8.56 -20.05
N SER A 103 -21.15 8.54 -19.16
CA SER A 103 -21.08 9.23 -17.87
C SER A 103 -20.01 8.63 -16.96
N LYS A 104 -19.80 7.31 -17.00
CA LYS A 104 -18.69 6.66 -16.30
C LYS A 104 -17.33 7.20 -16.75
N LEU A 105 -17.09 7.31 -18.05
CA LEU A 105 -15.81 7.82 -18.57
C LEU A 105 -15.62 9.30 -18.22
N ARG A 106 -16.69 10.10 -18.20
CA ARG A 106 -16.63 11.47 -17.69
C ARG A 106 -16.29 11.52 -16.20
N ALA A 107 -16.87 10.63 -15.40
CA ALA A 107 -16.58 10.53 -13.97
C ALA A 107 -15.12 10.11 -13.73
N TYR A 108 -14.56 9.29 -14.61
CA TYR A 108 -13.15 8.91 -14.59
C TYR A 108 -12.22 10.10 -14.83
N ASN A 109 -12.52 10.95 -15.81
CA ASN A 109 -11.72 12.15 -16.05
C ASN A 109 -11.72 13.09 -14.84
N LEU A 110 -12.89 13.28 -14.20
CA LEU A 110 -12.99 14.06 -12.97
C LEU A 110 -12.21 13.41 -11.81
N GLN A 111 -12.19 12.08 -11.74
CA GLN A 111 -11.37 11.39 -10.73
C GLN A 111 -9.88 11.58 -10.97
N ASP A 112 -9.44 11.59 -12.23
CA ASP A 112 -8.06 11.88 -12.60
C ASP A 112 -7.68 13.33 -12.27
N ASP A 113 -8.66 14.24 -12.22
CA ASP A 113 -8.51 15.63 -11.74
C ASP A 113 -8.56 15.75 -10.19
N GLY A 114 -8.69 14.63 -9.46
CA GLY A 114 -8.58 14.56 -8.00
C GLY A 114 -9.91 14.50 -7.23
N TYR A 115 -11.06 14.42 -7.90
CA TYR A 115 -12.36 14.25 -7.23
C TYR A 115 -12.60 12.79 -6.85
N ASP A 116 -13.23 12.52 -5.71
CA ASP A 116 -13.60 11.14 -5.40
C ASP A 116 -14.77 10.64 -6.25
N THR A 117 -15.03 9.32 -6.24
CA THR A 117 -16.08 8.71 -7.06
C THR A 117 -17.48 9.28 -6.78
N VAL A 118 -17.79 9.69 -5.55
CA VAL A 118 -19.11 10.24 -5.21
C VAL A 118 -19.22 11.69 -5.65
N GLU A 119 -18.15 12.47 -5.48
CA GLU A 119 -18.06 13.86 -5.93
C GLU A 119 -18.15 13.97 -7.45
N ALA A 120 -17.37 13.15 -8.17
CA ALA A 120 -17.40 13.11 -9.63
C ALA A 120 -18.81 12.82 -10.16
N ASN A 121 -19.54 11.88 -9.55
CA ASN A 121 -20.92 11.58 -9.96
C ASN A 121 -21.89 12.74 -9.65
N ARG A 122 -21.75 13.39 -8.48
CA ARG A 122 -22.56 14.56 -8.12
C ARG A 122 -22.33 15.74 -9.06
N ILE A 123 -21.08 16.00 -9.46
CA ILE A 123 -20.73 17.04 -10.44
C ILE A 123 -21.44 16.78 -11.78
N LEU A 124 -21.55 15.50 -12.17
CA LEU A 124 -22.22 15.09 -13.39
C LEU A 124 -23.76 14.99 -13.25
N GLY A 125 -24.31 15.32 -12.07
CA GLY A 125 -25.75 15.31 -11.82
C GLY A 125 -26.35 13.95 -11.49
N HIS A 126 -25.52 12.96 -11.13
CA HIS A 126 -25.94 11.58 -10.86
C HIS A 126 -25.98 11.25 -9.36
N GLY A 127 -26.83 10.27 -9.00
CA GLY A 127 -26.83 9.64 -7.68
C GLY A 127 -25.56 8.83 -7.41
N ALA A 128 -25.36 8.42 -6.15
CA ALA A 128 -24.23 7.57 -5.78
C ALA A 128 -24.37 6.13 -6.32
N ASP A 129 -25.61 5.67 -6.53
CA ASP A 129 -25.95 4.37 -7.11
C ASP A 129 -27.39 4.43 -7.64
N GLU A 130 -27.59 4.20 -8.95
CA GLU A 130 -28.90 4.27 -9.61
C GLU A 130 -29.37 2.90 -10.11
N ARG A 131 -28.76 1.83 -9.59
CA ARG A 131 -29.10 0.46 -9.98
C ARG A 131 -30.41 0.02 -9.37
N ASP A 132 -31.15 -0.76 -10.13
CA ASP A 132 -32.37 -1.42 -9.69
C ASP A 132 -32.26 -2.93 -9.89
N TYR A 133 -32.48 -3.71 -8.84
CA TYR A 133 -32.39 -5.17 -8.89
C TYR A 133 -33.76 -5.86 -9.00
N ALA A 134 -34.86 -5.12 -9.17
CA ALA A 134 -36.19 -5.68 -9.44
C ALA A 134 -36.18 -6.63 -10.65
N ILE A 135 -35.50 -6.23 -11.72
CA ILE A 135 -35.33 -7.06 -12.93
C ILE A 135 -34.59 -8.36 -12.63
N ALA A 136 -33.58 -8.32 -11.76
CA ALA A 136 -32.84 -9.53 -11.38
C ALA A 136 -33.76 -10.54 -10.67
N ALA A 137 -34.61 -10.06 -9.76
CA ALA A 137 -35.58 -10.92 -9.08
C ALA A 137 -36.58 -11.55 -10.07
N ARG A 138 -37.04 -10.80 -11.08
CA ARG A 138 -37.95 -11.32 -12.11
C ARG A 138 -37.29 -12.36 -13.02
N ILE A 139 -36.01 -12.18 -13.35
CA ILE A 139 -35.26 -13.20 -14.11
C ILE A 139 -35.08 -14.48 -13.26
N LEU A 140 -34.81 -14.34 -11.96
CA LEU A 140 -34.73 -15.49 -11.05
C LEU A 140 -36.07 -16.24 -10.93
N ASP A 141 -37.18 -15.50 -10.90
CA ASP A 141 -38.55 -16.04 -10.92
C ASP A 141 -38.85 -16.85 -12.20
N ASP A 142 -38.51 -16.34 -13.40
CA ASP A 142 -38.63 -17.11 -14.66
C ASP A 142 -37.76 -18.37 -14.68
N LEU A 143 -36.59 -18.32 -14.01
CA LEU A 143 -35.70 -19.46 -13.86
C LEU A 143 -36.15 -20.44 -12.76
N GLY A 144 -37.25 -20.15 -12.05
CA GLY A 144 -37.82 -20.99 -11.01
C GLY A 144 -37.11 -20.95 -9.66
N VAL A 145 -36.30 -19.91 -9.38
CA VAL A 145 -35.52 -19.80 -8.15
C VAL A 145 -36.36 -19.22 -7.02
N SER A 146 -36.58 -20.01 -5.97
CA SER A 146 -37.25 -19.60 -4.74
C SER A 146 -36.27 -19.09 -3.69
N SER A 147 -35.08 -19.70 -3.60
CA SER A 147 -34.07 -19.35 -2.59
C SER A 147 -32.64 -19.38 -3.13
N ALA A 148 -31.79 -18.47 -2.64
CA ALA A 148 -30.47 -18.20 -3.21
C ALA A 148 -29.36 -17.98 -2.17
N ARG A 149 -28.21 -18.62 -2.41
CA ARG A 149 -26.92 -18.27 -1.80
C ARG A 149 -26.25 -17.21 -2.67
N LEU A 150 -26.19 -15.98 -2.18
CA LEU A 150 -25.86 -14.82 -3.00
C LEU A 150 -24.38 -14.41 -2.89
N LEU A 151 -23.67 -14.44 -4.01
CA LEU A 151 -22.29 -13.96 -4.17
C LEU A 151 -22.25 -12.43 -4.24
N THR A 152 -22.16 -11.75 -3.09
CA THR A 152 -22.16 -10.28 -3.05
C THR A 152 -21.46 -9.68 -1.82
N ASN A 153 -20.84 -8.51 -2.05
CA ASN A 153 -20.37 -7.60 -1.01
C ASN A 153 -21.21 -6.31 -0.94
N ASN A 154 -22.23 -6.17 -1.79
CA ASN A 154 -23.16 -5.04 -1.77
C ASN A 154 -24.44 -5.43 -1.01
N PRO A 155 -24.70 -4.87 0.19
CA PRO A 155 -25.93 -5.14 0.94
C PRO A 155 -27.20 -4.78 0.19
N GLN A 156 -27.17 -3.74 -0.66
CA GLN A 156 -28.35 -3.32 -1.42
C GLN A 156 -28.87 -4.42 -2.35
N LYS A 157 -28.00 -5.32 -2.83
CA LYS A 157 -28.43 -6.48 -3.63
C LYS A 157 -29.21 -7.48 -2.79
N ILE A 158 -28.81 -7.66 -1.52
CA ILE A 158 -29.48 -8.57 -0.58
C ILE A 158 -30.85 -7.98 -0.23
N GLU A 159 -30.88 -6.72 0.20
CA GLU A 159 -32.09 -5.98 0.57
C GLU A 159 -33.09 -5.97 -0.60
N SER A 160 -32.65 -5.56 -1.80
CA SER A 160 -33.53 -5.43 -2.96
C SER A 160 -34.05 -6.77 -3.49
N LEU A 161 -33.25 -7.84 -3.54
CA LEU A 161 -33.74 -9.15 -3.97
C LEU A 161 -34.77 -9.72 -2.98
N ALA A 162 -34.55 -9.56 -1.67
CA ALA A 162 -35.48 -9.98 -0.64
C ALA A 162 -36.82 -9.21 -0.72
N GLU A 163 -36.78 -7.89 -0.93
CA GLU A 163 -37.98 -7.07 -1.14
C GLU A 163 -38.80 -7.51 -2.36
N HIS A 164 -38.16 -8.09 -3.37
CA HIS A 164 -38.81 -8.56 -4.59
C HIS A 164 -39.15 -10.06 -4.59
N GLY A 165 -39.05 -10.71 -3.42
CA GLY A 165 -39.56 -12.06 -3.18
C GLY A 165 -38.56 -13.20 -3.33
N VAL A 166 -37.25 -12.91 -3.46
CA VAL A 166 -36.20 -13.95 -3.49
C VAL A 166 -35.66 -14.16 -2.08
N GLU A 167 -35.79 -15.37 -1.54
CA GLU A 167 -35.23 -15.69 -0.22
C GLU A 167 -33.70 -15.79 -0.31
N ILE A 168 -32.97 -15.01 0.50
CA ILE A 168 -31.50 -15.09 0.56
C ILE A 168 -31.09 -15.97 1.75
N THR A 169 -30.72 -17.23 1.47
CA THR A 169 -30.35 -18.22 2.51
C THR A 169 -28.97 -17.98 3.09
N GLU A 170 -28.05 -17.49 2.26
CA GLU A 170 -26.66 -17.21 2.65
C GLU A 170 -26.10 -16.04 1.84
N ARG A 171 -25.35 -15.14 2.50
CA ARG A 171 -24.46 -14.20 1.81
C ARG A 171 -23.07 -14.81 1.71
N ILE A 172 -22.62 -15.10 0.49
CA ILE A 172 -21.26 -15.56 0.22
C ILE A 172 -20.42 -14.36 -0.21
N SER A 173 -19.38 -14.04 0.57
CA SER A 173 -18.47 -12.94 0.25
C SER A 173 -17.57 -13.28 -0.95
N LEU A 174 -17.21 -12.24 -1.71
CA LEU A 174 -16.19 -12.30 -2.75
C LEU A 174 -14.92 -11.60 -2.26
N GLU A 175 -13.78 -12.25 -2.42
CA GLU A 175 -12.50 -11.66 -2.04
C GLU A 175 -12.17 -10.47 -2.96
N PRO A 176 -11.94 -9.26 -2.42
CA PRO A 176 -11.57 -8.12 -3.23
C PRO A 176 -10.14 -8.28 -3.75
N HIS A 177 -9.96 -7.96 -5.04
CA HIS A 177 -8.64 -7.91 -5.66
C HIS A 177 -8.12 -6.47 -5.59
N VAL A 178 -7.39 -6.16 -4.51
CA VAL A 178 -6.85 -4.82 -4.27
C VAL A 178 -5.57 -4.62 -5.08
N ASN A 179 -5.52 -3.57 -5.87
CA ASN A 179 -4.34 -3.12 -6.59
C ASN A 179 -4.18 -1.58 -6.48
N ARG A 180 -3.06 -1.04 -6.99
CA ARG A 180 -2.76 0.40 -6.90
C ARG A 180 -3.80 1.32 -7.54
N HIS A 181 -4.53 0.84 -8.55
CA HIS A 181 -5.50 1.62 -9.32
C HIS A 181 -6.93 1.58 -8.74
N ASN A 182 -7.28 0.57 -7.92
CA ASN A 182 -8.62 0.43 -7.34
C ASN A 182 -8.69 0.58 -5.82
N ALA A 183 -7.56 0.71 -5.11
CA ALA A 183 -7.54 0.75 -3.65
C ALA A 183 -8.45 1.85 -3.06
N GLU A 184 -8.40 3.07 -3.60
CA GLU A 184 -9.26 4.18 -3.15
C GLU A 184 -10.74 3.97 -3.49
N TYR A 185 -11.01 3.43 -4.67
CA TYR A 185 -12.35 3.05 -5.09
C TYR A 185 -12.98 2.01 -4.15
N LEU A 186 -12.23 0.96 -3.79
CA LEU A 186 -12.68 -0.08 -2.85
C LEU A 186 -12.89 0.48 -1.44
N ARG A 187 -12.01 1.37 -0.96
CA ARG A 187 -12.23 2.08 0.31
C ARG A 187 -13.49 2.94 0.29
N THR A 188 -13.74 3.63 -0.81
CA THR A 188 -14.96 4.44 -0.99
C THR A 188 -16.21 3.57 -0.91
N LYS A 189 -16.19 2.37 -1.52
CA LYS A 189 -17.27 1.39 -1.39
C LYS A 189 -17.56 1.02 0.06
N VAL A 190 -16.53 0.80 0.89
CA VAL A 190 -16.68 0.49 2.32
C VAL A 190 -17.20 1.71 3.09
N ASN A 191 -16.47 2.82 3.03
CA ASN A 191 -16.67 3.98 3.90
C ASN A 191 -17.93 4.78 3.56
N ARG A 192 -18.28 4.87 2.26
CA ARG A 192 -19.35 5.75 1.77
C ARG A 192 -20.54 4.99 1.18
N MET A 193 -20.39 3.70 0.85
CA MET A 193 -21.41 2.94 0.12
C MET A 193 -21.83 1.65 0.82
N ARG A 194 -21.53 1.52 2.12
CA ARG A 194 -21.96 0.39 2.99
C ARG A 194 -21.52 -1.00 2.50
N HIS A 195 -20.51 -1.12 1.63
CA HIS A 195 -20.10 -2.45 1.16
C HIS A 195 -19.41 -3.26 2.26
N ILE A 196 -19.73 -4.55 2.34
CA ILE A 196 -19.16 -5.50 3.30
C ILE A 196 -17.92 -6.14 2.66
N LEU A 197 -16.82 -5.39 2.63
CA LEU A 197 -15.53 -5.85 2.13
C LEU A 197 -14.54 -5.95 3.28
N ASP A 198 -13.92 -7.12 3.41
CA ASP A 198 -12.71 -7.25 4.21
C ASP A 198 -11.51 -6.94 3.31
N LEU A 199 -10.83 -5.83 3.59
CA LEU A 199 -9.60 -5.44 2.90
C LEU A 199 -8.35 -5.97 3.64
N GLY A 200 -8.51 -6.89 4.60
CA GLY A 200 -7.49 -7.41 5.49
C GLY A 200 -7.30 -6.57 6.76
N PRO A 201 -6.30 -6.89 7.61
CA PRO A 201 -6.00 -6.16 8.86
C PRO A 201 -5.63 -4.67 8.70
N ALA A 202 -5.77 -4.10 7.51
CA ALA A 202 -5.78 -2.67 7.23
C ALA A 202 -7.07 -1.94 7.67
N ASN A 203 -8.03 -2.62 8.29
CA ASN A 203 -9.33 -2.04 8.72
C ASN A 203 -9.41 -1.60 10.20
N GLY A 204 -8.30 -1.57 10.95
CA GLY A 204 -8.25 -0.97 12.28
C GLY A 204 -7.05 -0.02 12.39
N HIS A 205 -7.28 1.28 12.21
CA HIS A 205 -6.25 2.34 12.29
C HIS A 205 -5.11 2.27 11.25
N ALA A 206 -5.45 2.29 9.95
CA ALA A 206 -4.53 2.79 8.94
C ALA A 206 -5.23 3.91 8.15
N GLN A 207 -4.94 5.15 8.52
CA GLN A 207 -5.28 6.34 7.73
C GLN A 207 -4.89 6.09 6.27
N GLY A 208 -5.79 6.46 5.37
CA GLY A 208 -5.70 6.14 3.96
C GLY A 208 -4.38 6.57 3.30
N ASN A 209 -4.07 5.85 2.22
CA ASN A 209 -3.19 6.35 1.16
C ASN A 209 -3.84 7.60 0.56
N ALA A 210 -3.68 8.76 1.18
CA ALA A 210 -3.54 9.99 0.42
C ALA A 210 -2.05 10.35 0.50
N HIS A 211 -1.44 10.69 -0.63
CA HIS A 211 -0.03 11.11 -0.69
C HIS A 211 0.26 12.25 0.31
N GLY A 212 -0.74 13.05 0.68
CA GLY A 212 -0.62 14.14 1.65
C GLY A 212 -1.02 13.85 3.11
N THR A 213 -1.82 12.81 3.42
CA THR A 213 -2.20 12.51 4.82
C THR A 213 -1.07 11.82 5.56
N SER A 214 -0.42 10.85 4.93
CA SER A 214 0.63 10.04 5.57
C SER A 214 1.86 10.82 6.05
N LEU A 215 2.35 11.79 5.27
CA LEU A 215 3.52 12.59 5.66
C LEU A 215 3.16 13.60 6.74
N ARG A 216 1.93 14.14 6.71
CA ARG A 216 1.42 15.02 7.77
C ARG A 216 1.24 14.26 9.08
N ASP A 217 0.69 13.06 9.03
CA ASP A 217 0.54 12.19 10.20
C ASP A 217 1.90 11.82 10.78
N LEU A 218 2.89 11.50 9.92
CA LEU A 218 4.27 11.27 10.35
C LEU A 218 4.88 12.53 10.98
N LYS A 219 4.67 13.72 10.40
CA LYS A 219 5.13 14.99 10.99
C LYS A 219 4.57 15.22 12.38
N GLN A 220 3.27 15.00 12.56
CA GLN A 220 2.62 15.15 13.87
C GLN A 220 3.17 14.15 14.90
N ARG A 221 3.48 12.93 14.47
CA ARG A 221 4.12 11.93 15.34
C ARG A 221 5.54 12.34 15.72
N ILE A 222 6.33 12.87 14.78
CA ILE A 222 7.66 13.43 15.02
C ILE A 222 7.57 14.52 16.10
N ASP A 223 6.70 15.51 15.89
CA ASP A 223 6.57 16.67 16.79
C ASP A 223 6.15 16.25 18.20
N ARG A 224 5.19 15.33 18.30
CA ARG A 224 4.74 14.78 19.58
C ARG A 224 5.84 14.00 20.29
N TYR A 225 6.54 13.11 19.57
CA TYR A 225 7.60 12.29 20.15
C TYR A 225 8.74 13.15 20.70
N PHE A 226 9.17 14.16 19.94
CA PHE A 226 10.23 15.06 20.39
C PHE A 226 9.80 15.86 21.62
N ALA A 227 8.58 16.41 21.62
CA ALA A 227 8.04 17.14 22.77
C ALA A 227 7.96 16.30 24.05
N GLU A 228 7.67 14.99 23.93
CA GLU A 228 7.54 14.07 25.06
C GLU A 228 8.89 13.52 25.56
N ARG A 229 9.85 13.29 24.65
CA ARG A 229 11.09 12.55 24.95
C ARG A 229 12.35 13.42 24.97
N GLY A 230 12.32 14.60 24.36
CA GLY A 230 13.51 15.42 24.14
C GLY A 230 14.58 14.74 23.28
N GLN A 231 14.18 13.75 22.48
CA GLN A 231 15.05 12.97 21.60
C GLN A 231 14.42 12.87 20.20
N PRO A 232 15.23 12.86 19.13
CA PRO A 232 14.72 12.81 17.77
C PRO A 232 13.92 11.54 17.52
N PHE A 233 12.82 11.68 16.79
CA PHE A 233 12.10 10.57 16.19
C PHE A 233 12.95 9.96 15.05
N VAL A 234 13.17 8.64 15.10
CA VAL A 234 14.02 7.95 14.14
C VAL A 234 13.19 7.17 13.13
N THR A 235 13.40 7.50 11.85
CA THR A 235 12.87 6.73 10.71
C THR A 235 14.01 5.97 10.02
N LEU A 236 13.97 4.64 10.06
CA LEU A 236 14.88 3.82 9.26
C LEU A 236 14.32 3.67 7.85
N THR A 237 15.16 3.89 6.84
CA THR A 237 14.78 3.69 5.45
C THR A 237 15.89 3.05 4.62
N TYR A 238 15.50 2.12 3.76
CA TYR A 238 16.40 1.52 2.78
C TYR A 238 15.62 0.93 1.60
N ALA A 239 16.28 0.85 0.46
CA ALA A 239 15.79 0.17 -0.72
C ALA A 239 16.54 -1.15 -0.91
N GLN A 240 15.80 -2.20 -1.24
CA GLN A 240 16.35 -3.52 -1.53
C GLN A 240 15.71 -4.12 -2.79
N SER A 241 16.43 -5.04 -3.42
CA SER A 241 15.88 -5.96 -4.40
C SER A 241 14.93 -6.97 -3.75
N LEU A 242 14.21 -7.76 -4.56
CA LEU A 242 13.26 -8.76 -4.10
C LEU A 242 13.93 -9.85 -3.24
N ASP A 243 15.22 -10.14 -3.49
CA ASP A 243 16.05 -11.05 -2.70
C ASP A 243 16.75 -10.38 -1.50
N GLY A 244 16.43 -9.13 -1.17
CA GLY A 244 16.92 -8.43 0.03
C GLY A 244 18.28 -7.75 -0.12
N SER A 245 18.76 -7.56 -1.35
CA SER A 245 20.06 -6.94 -1.62
C SER A 245 19.96 -5.43 -1.73
N ILE A 246 20.87 -4.69 -1.10
CA ILE A 246 20.94 -3.20 -1.15
C ILE A 246 22.06 -2.67 -2.05
N ALA A 247 22.98 -3.53 -2.47
CA ALA A 247 24.10 -3.22 -3.36
C ALA A 247 24.56 -4.49 -4.07
N SER A 248 25.34 -4.36 -5.15
CA SER A 248 25.98 -5.52 -5.80
C SER A 248 27.09 -6.11 -4.92
N LYS A 249 27.53 -7.35 -5.21
CA LYS A 249 28.64 -8.00 -4.47
C LYS A 249 29.98 -7.25 -4.56
N SER A 250 30.18 -6.43 -5.59
CA SER A 250 31.38 -5.59 -5.73
C SER A 250 31.35 -4.36 -4.83
N GLY A 251 30.27 -4.14 -4.06
CA GLY A 251 30.08 -2.93 -3.26
C GLY A 251 29.84 -1.68 -4.10
N THR A 252 29.58 -1.83 -5.40
CA THR A 252 29.29 -0.70 -6.28
C THR A 252 27.83 -0.29 -6.11
N PRO A 253 27.53 1.02 -6.04
CA PRO A 253 26.15 1.50 -6.00
C PRO A 253 25.34 0.94 -7.16
N LEU A 254 24.14 0.47 -6.84
CA LEU A 254 23.18 -0.02 -7.81
C LEU A 254 21.89 0.80 -7.66
N PRO A 255 21.39 1.44 -8.73
CA PRO A 255 20.11 2.12 -8.69
C PRO A 255 18.99 1.07 -8.59
N ILE A 256 18.57 0.77 -7.36
CA ILE A 256 17.53 -0.24 -7.08
C ILE A 256 16.13 0.34 -7.26
N SER A 257 15.90 1.57 -6.79
CA SER A 257 14.57 2.19 -6.79
C SER A 257 14.22 2.88 -8.11
N SER A 258 12.96 2.77 -8.50
CA SER A 258 12.31 3.55 -9.55
C SER A 258 12.31 5.06 -9.23
N GLU A 259 12.10 5.88 -10.27
CA GLU A 259 12.02 7.34 -10.12
C GLU A 259 10.92 7.77 -9.15
N GLN A 260 9.76 7.09 -9.16
CA GLN A 260 8.63 7.39 -8.29
C GLN A 260 8.96 7.11 -6.82
N ALA A 261 9.63 5.99 -6.53
CA ALA A 261 10.06 5.67 -5.17
C ALA A 261 11.16 6.63 -4.69
N LEU A 262 12.07 7.05 -5.56
CA LEU A 262 13.09 8.05 -5.24
C LEU A 262 12.46 9.41 -4.87
N ARG A 263 11.39 9.84 -5.57
CA ARG A 263 10.65 11.06 -5.20
C ARG A 263 10.05 10.96 -3.79
N PHE A 264 9.48 9.82 -3.43
CA PHE A 264 8.99 9.60 -2.06
C PHE A 264 10.12 9.67 -1.02
N THR A 265 11.28 9.08 -1.29
CA THR A 265 12.46 9.23 -0.44
C THR A 265 12.87 10.70 -0.30
N HIS A 266 12.84 11.50 -1.37
CA HIS A 266 13.12 12.94 -1.30
C HIS A 266 12.12 13.72 -0.43
N GLN A 267 10.83 13.35 -0.46
CA GLN A 267 9.82 13.93 0.43
C GLN A 267 10.07 13.56 1.90
N LEU A 268 10.50 12.32 2.18
CA LEU A 268 10.91 11.91 3.52
C LEU A 268 12.14 12.70 3.99
N ARG A 269 13.12 12.95 3.11
CA ARG A 269 14.30 13.77 3.44
C ARG A 269 13.89 15.20 3.85
N ALA A 270 12.97 15.80 3.10
CA ALA A 270 12.46 17.14 3.40
C ALA A 270 11.67 17.22 4.72
N LEU A 271 11.16 16.07 5.19
CA LEU A 271 10.39 15.99 6.43
C LEU A 271 11.26 15.98 7.68
N HIS A 272 12.49 15.46 7.59
CA HIS A 272 13.36 15.24 8.74
C HIS A 272 14.38 16.37 8.90
N ASP A 273 14.86 16.61 10.12
CA ASP A 273 15.88 17.64 10.39
C ASP A 273 17.27 17.18 9.99
N GLY A 274 17.54 15.87 10.08
CA GLY A 274 18.82 15.27 9.71
C GLY A 274 18.69 13.96 8.95
N ILE A 275 19.64 13.71 8.04
CA ILE A 275 19.83 12.39 7.41
C ILE A 275 21.11 11.78 7.93
N LEU A 276 21.02 10.59 8.49
CA LEU A 276 22.14 9.86 9.04
C LEU A 276 22.60 8.75 8.11
N VAL A 277 23.90 8.74 7.80
CA VAL A 277 24.57 7.66 7.06
C VAL A 277 25.86 7.24 7.77
N GLY A 278 26.37 6.05 7.44
CA GLY A 278 27.72 5.65 7.81
C GLY A 278 28.77 6.21 6.84
N ILE A 279 29.99 6.41 7.30
CA ILE A 279 31.13 6.80 6.45
C ILE A 279 31.34 5.86 5.24
N GLY A 280 31.00 4.58 5.36
CA GLY A 280 31.08 3.64 4.24
C GLY A 280 30.23 4.07 3.04
N THR A 281 29.06 4.65 3.28
CA THR A 281 28.19 5.18 2.22
C THR A 281 28.81 6.40 1.55
N VAL A 282 29.43 7.29 2.32
CA VAL A 282 30.12 8.48 1.76
C VAL A 282 31.31 8.07 0.90
N LEU A 283 32.11 7.10 1.36
CA LEU A 283 33.28 6.62 0.62
C LEU A 283 32.91 5.85 -0.65
N ALA A 284 31.77 5.16 -0.67
CA ALA A 284 31.32 4.38 -1.82
C ALA A 284 30.59 5.22 -2.87
N ASP A 285 29.73 6.13 -2.44
CA ASP A 285 28.73 6.76 -3.30
C ASP A 285 28.91 8.27 -3.46
N ASP A 286 29.74 8.90 -2.62
CA ASP A 286 29.90 10.36 -2.51
C ASP A 286 28.56 11.13 -2.67
N PRO A 287 27.57 10.84 -1.80
CA PRO A 287 26.20 11.30 -2.00
C PRO A 287 26.07 12.77 -1.60
N ARG A 288 25.09 13.46 -2.19
CA ARG A 288 24.72 14.83 -1.78
C ARG A 288 23.81 14.89 -0.56
N LEU A 289 23.02 13.83 -0.33
CA LEU A 289 21.98 13.74 0.72
C LEU A 289 20.98 14.93 0.73
N THR A 290 20.87 15.69 -0.36
CA THR A 290 19.93 16.79 -0.48
C THR A 290 18.55 16.36 -0.98
N VAL A 291 17.57 17.23 -0.74
CA VAL A 291 16.25 17.21 -1.39
C VAL A 291 16.42 17.73 -2.82
N ARG A 292 15.79 17.07 -3.80
CA ARG A 292 15.80 17.52 -5.20
C ARG A 292 14.37 17.89 -5.60
N HIS A 293 14.19 18.65 -6.68
CA HIS A 293 12.88 18.97 -7.26
C HIS A 293 11.95 19.90 -6.45
N ASN A 294 12.49 20.82 -5.63
CA ASN A 294 11.74 21.82 -4.84
C ASN A 294 10.84 21.26 -3.71
N ASP A 295 11.12 20.05 -3.22
CA ASP A 295 10.30 19.35 -2.22
C ASP A 295 10.48 19.81 -0.76
N GLY A 296 11.24 20.88 -0.49
CA GLY A 296 11.38 21.47 0.86
C GLY A 296 12.81 21.80 1.28
N THR A 297 13.02 21.98 2.58
CA THR A 297 14.32 22.32 3.18
C THR A 297 15.28 21.13 3.16
N HIS A 298 16.57 21.40 2.98
CA HIS A 298 17.60 20.36 3.05
C HIS A 298 17.85 19.94 4.50
N PRO A 299 17.79 18.63 4.82
CA PRO A 299 18.18 18.14 6.13
C PRO A 299 19.69 18.22 6.34
N VAL A 300 20.11 18.30 7.59
CA VAL A 300 21.54 18.26 7.96
C VAL A 300 22.10 16.86 7.70
N PRO A 301 23.14 16.70 6.88
CA PRO A 301 23.82 15.42 6.74
C PRO A 301 24.54 15.07 8.05
N ILE A 302 24.29 13.88 8.60
CA ILE A 302 24.92 13.37 9.81
C ILE A 302 25.73 12.12 9.42
N VAL A 303 27.05 12.18 9.54
CA VAL A 303 27.93 11.10 9.10
C VAL A 303 28.62 10.46 10.28
N LEU A 304 28.39 9.16 10.46
CA LEU A 304 29.04 8.37 11.51
C LEU A 304 30.40 7.86 11.00
N ASP A 305 31.46 8.42 11.56
CA ASP A 305 32.84 8.13 11.19
C ASP A 305 33.75 8.05 12.40
N SER A 306 33.82 6.87 13.01
CA SER A 306 34.58 6.61 14.23
C SER A 306 36.06 6.96 14.18
N SER A 307 36.65 7.13 12.98
CA SER A 307 38.07 7.35 12.76
C SER A 307 38.37 8.58 11.90
N LEU A 308 37.37 9.46 11.70
CA LEU A 308 37.49 10.70 10.94
C LEU A 308 38.12 10.54 9.55
N ARG A 309 37.74 9.47 8.83
CA ARG A 309 38.12 9.15 7.45
C ARG A 309 37.44 10.03 6.39
N PHE A 310 36.44 10.82 6.76
CA PHE A 310 35.66 11.70 5.88
C PHE A 310 36.55 12.46 4.89
N PRO A 311 36.28 12.38 3.57
CA PRO A 311 37.07 13.07 2.56
C PRO A 311 36.86 14.58 2.61
N SER A 312 37.94 15.36 2.52
CA SER A 312 37.88 16.83 2.52
C SER A 312 37.29 17.41 1.22
N ASP A 313 37.14 16.59 0.19
CA ASP A 313 36.58 16.91 -1.13
C ASP A 313 35.19 16.27 -1.36
N ALA A 314 34.56 15.72 -0.31
CA ALA A 314 33.24 15.11 -0.41
C ALA A 314 32.19 16.10 -0.90
N GLN A 315 31.25 15.65 -1.74
CA GLN A 315 30.14 16.48 -2.26
C GLN A 315 29.28 17.10 -1.15
N LEU A 316 29.24 16.49 0.03
CA LEU A 316 28.56 17.01 1.20
C LEU A 316 29.12 18.34 1.72
N LEU A 317 30.39 18.66 1.44
CA LEU A 317 31.01 19.95 1.80
C LEU A 317 30.84 21.02 0.72
N ALA A 318 30.47 20.63 -0.51
CA ALA A 318 30.41 21.50 -1.68
C ALA A 318 28.98 21.86 -2.13
N GLY A 319 27.96 21.43 -1.39
CA GLY A 319 26.55 21.56 -1.77
C GLY A 319 25.85 22.81 -1.24
N ASP A 320 24.69 23.13 -1.81
CA ASP A 320 23.80 24.22 -1.36
C ASP A 320 23.01 23.88 -0.06
N GLY A 321 23.37 22.79 0.61
CA GLY A 321 22.73 22.30 1.82
C GLY A 321 23.40 22.80 3.11
N PRO A 322 22.85 22.48 4.28
CA PRO A 322 23.51 22.73 5.55
C PRO A 322 24.82 21.92 5.67
N ASP A 323 25.76 22.51 6.38
CA ASP A 323 27.05 21.93 6.76
C ASP A 323 26.91 20.53 7.38
N PRO A 324 27.67 19.52 6.94
CA PRO A 324 27.56 18.16 7.46
C PRO A 324 28.06 18.07 8.91
N LEU A 325 27.37 17.27 9.71
CA LEU A 325 27.73 16.91 11.07
C LEU A 325 28.50 15.58 11.07
N ILE A 326 29.82 15.61 11.28
CA ILE A 326 30.67 14.43 11.33
C ILE A 326 30.82 13.98 12.79
N VAL A 327 30.31 12.80 13.10
CA VAL A 327 30.39 12.21 14.44
C VAL A 327 31.57 11.24 14.48
N THR A 328 32.51 11.45 15.39
CA THR A 328 33.72 10.65 15.55
C THR A 328 33.93 10.18 16.99
N SER A 329 34.84 9.22 17.19
CA SER A 329 35.23 8.78 18.53
C SER A 329 36.17 9.81 19.18
N PRO A 330 36.30 9.82 20.53
CA PRO A 330 37.33 10.62 21.20
C PRO A 330 38.72 10.18 20.71
N ASN A 331 39.65 11.12 20.60
CA ASN A 331 41.01 10.93 20.06
C ASN A 331 41.11 10.90 18.52
N ALA A 332 40.17 11.54 17.81
CA ALA A 332 40.35 11.80 16.39
C ALA A 332 41.56 12.70 16.12
N ASP A 333 42.17 12.56 14.94
CA ASP A 333 43.31 13.36 14.50
C ASP A 333 42.95 14.87 14.51
N PRO A 334 43.61 15.70 15.35
CA PRO A 334 43.31 17.12 15.49
C PRO A 334 43.48 17.90 14.18
N ASP A 335 44.50 17.58 13.38
CA ASP A 335 44.77 18.28 12.11
C ASP A 335 43.68 17.96 11.08
N ARG A 336 43.17 16.71 11.08
CA ARG A 336 42.02 16.35 10.24
C ARG A 336 40.75 17.06 10.67
N LYS A 337 40.53 17.19 11.97
CA LYS A 337 39.38 17.90 12.52
C LYS A 337 39.39 19.36 12.12
N GLU A 338 40.50 20.05 12.36
CA GLU A 338 40.65 21.46 11.99
C GLU A 338 40.47 21.69 10.49
N ARG A 339 41.00 20.79 9.64
CA ARG A 339 40.78 20.87 8.19
C ARG A 339 39.32 20.71 7.80
N LEU A 340 38.58 19.78 8.40
CA LEU A 340 37.17 19.57 8.08
C LEU A 340 36.33 20.77 8.53
N GLU A 341 36.60 21.30 9.72
CA GLU A 341 35.94 22.50 10.25
C GLU A 341 36.22 23.74 9.40
N ALA A 342 37.45 23.88 8.89
CA ALA A 342 37.81 24.96 7.97
C ALA A 342 37.09 24.88 6.60
N HIS A 343 36.55 23.71 6.22
CA HIS A 343 35.83 23.49 4.96
C HIS A 343 34.32 23.30 5.16
N GLY A 344 33.76 23.73 6.30
CA GLY A 344 32.32 23.72 6.56
C GLY A 344 31.78 22.43 7.18
N GLY A 345 32.62 21.50 7.64
CA GLY A 345 32.17 20.33 8.40
C GLY A 345 32.12 20.61 9.90
N THR A 346 31.04 20.27 10.60
CA THR A 346 31.03 20.33 12.07
C THR A 346 31.41 18.97 12.66
N VAL A 347 32.48 18.89 13.45
CA VAL A 347 32.92 17.62 14.05
C VAL A 347 32.44 17.50 15.50
N ILE A 348 31.73 16.41 15.82
CA ILE A 348 31.33 16.06 17.20
C ILE A 348 32.07 14.80 17.63
N GLU A 349 32.72 14.86 18.78
CA GLU A 349 33.32 13.70 19.43
C GLU A 349 32.32 13.08 20.42
N LEU A 350 32.00 11.79 20.24
CA LEU A 350 31.14 11.03 21.13
C LEU A 350 31.83 9.75 21.59
N SER A 351 31.95 9.57 22.90
CA SER A 351 32.44 8.32 23.49
C SER A 351 31.30 7.30 23.60
N CYS A 352 31.45 6.13 22.99
CA CYS A 352 30.96 4.90 23.62
C CYS A 352 31.75 4.69 24.91
N GLY A 353 31.18 4.01 25.91
CA GLY A 353 31.96 3.53 27.06
C GLY A 353 33.06 2.52 26.65
N PRO A 354 33.42 1.55 27.51
CA PRO A 354 34.55 0.64 27.26
C PRO A 354 34.49 -0.19 25.95
N GLU A 355 33.33 -0.25 25.28
CA GLU A 355 33.11 -1.00 24.03
C GLU A 355 33.64 -0.32 22.74
N GLY A 356 34.04 0.95 22.81
CA GLY A 356 34.52 1.70 21.63
C GLY A 356 33.44 2.02 20.58
N GLY A 357 33.79 2.84 19.58
CA GLY A 357 32.86 3.30 18.53
C GLY A 357 31.89 4.42 18.95
N ILE A 358 30.79 4.57 18.20
CA ILE A 358 29.78 5.62 18.40
C ILE A 358 28.48 5.02 18.96
N CYS A 359 28.05 5.49 20.13
CA CYS A 359 26.87 4.97 20.82
C CYS A 359 25.61 5.63 20.26
N VAL A 360 24.74 4.85 19.62
CA VAL A 360 23.49 5.37 19.02
C VAL A 360 22.63 6.11 20.06
N LYS A 361 22.51 5.61 21.29
CA LYS A 361 21.71 6.29 22.33
C LYS A 361 22.33 7.63 22.75
N THR A 362 23.66 7.68 22.89
CA THR A 362 24.36 8.94 23.19
C THR A 362 24.20 9.93 22.05
N LEU A 363 24.34 9.47 20.81
CA LEU A 363 24.14 10.27 19.60
C LEU A 363 22.75 10.90 19.57
N LEU A 364 21.68 10.10 19.73
CA LEU A 364 20.31 10.61 19.67
C LEU A 364 20.04 11.64 20.78
N ARG A 365 20.58 11.44 21.98
CA ARG A 365 20.50 12.46 23.05
C ARG A 365 21.22 13.76 22.66
N THR A 366 22.45 13.68 22.15
CA THR A 366 23.21 14.87 21.71
C THR A 366 22.53 15.60 20.55
N LEU A 367 21.86 14.87 19.64
CA LEU A 367 21.06 15.49 18.58
C LEU A 367 19.81 16.18 19.16
N GLY A 368 19.13 15.57 20.14
CA GLY A 368 18.01 16.19 20.83
C GLY A 368 18.38 17.48 21.58
N GLU A 369 19.56 17.50 22.23
CA GLU A 369 20.14 18.70 22.86
C GLU A 369 20.47 19.82 21.85
N ARG A 370 20.51 19.50 20.56
CA ARG A 370 20.72 20.42 19.43
C ARG A 370 19.42 20.69 18.66
N ASP A 371 18.28 20.43 19.27
CA ASP A 371 16.94 20.65 18.72
C ASP A 371 16.61 19.88 17.43
N PHE A 372 17.27 18.74 17.19
CA PHE A 372 16.83 17.80 16.16
C PHE A 372 15.58 17.07 16.65
N SER A 373 14.43 17.39 16.05
CA SER A 373 13.16 16.70 16.31
C SER A 373 13.09 15.34 15.63
N SER A 374 13.84 15.14 14.55
CA SER A 374 13.81 13.91 13.78
C SER A 374 15.09 13.61 13.01
N VAL A 375 15.35 12.31 12.82
CA VAL A 375 16.48 11.82 12.02
C VAL A 375 16.01 10.67 11.14
N MET A 376 16.30 10.78 9.85
CA MET A 376 16.11 9.73 8.86
C MET A 376 17.44 8.98 8.69
N VAL A 377 17.47 7.67 8.94
CA VAL A 377 18.66 6.85 8.79
C VAL A 377 18.61 6.12 7.45
N GLU A 378 19.56 6.42 6.58
CA GLU A 378 19.67 5.86 5.23
C GLU A 378 20.91 4.95 5.09
N GLY A 379 20.71 3.80 4.46
CA GLY A 379 21.80 3.00 3.88
C GLY A 379 22.82 2.42 4.88
N GLY A 380 23.59 1.44 4.39
CA GLY A 380 24.66 0.81 5.16
C GLY A 380 24.16 -0.25 6.14
N THR A 381 24.44 -1.52 5.81
CA THR A 381 24.05 -2.70 6.61
C THR A 381 24.40 -2.55 8.09
N SER A 382 25.59 -2.05 8.42
CA SER A 382 26.06 -1.91 9.80
C SER A 382 25.22 -0.91 10.61
N ILE A 383 24.89 0.25 10.02
CA ILE A 383 24.11 1.30 10.70
C ILE A 383 22.68 0.82 10.92
N LEU A 384 22.01 0.33 9.87
CA LEU A 384 20.64 -0.18 9.98
C LEU A 384 20.54 -1.29 11.03
N THR A 385 21.48 -2.24 11.01
CA THR A 385 21.54 -3.32 12.00
C THR A 385 21.74 -2.79 13.42
N SER A 386 22.62 -1.81 13.61
CA SER A 386 22.89 -1.20 14.92
C SER A 386 21.64 -0.53 15.51
N PHE A 387 20.89 0.22 14.71
CA PHE A 387 19.65 0.87 15.15
C PHE A 387 18.57 -0.14 15.52
N LEU A 388 18.41 -1.22 14.74
CA LEU A 388 17.45 -2.29 15.04
C LEU A 388 17.84 -3.05 16.31
N ARG A 389 19.10 -3.49 16.45
CA ARG A 389 19.57 -4.21 17.64
C ARG A 389 19.43 -3.39 18.92
N ARG A 390 19.67 -2.08 18.84
CA ARG A 390 19.56 -1.16 19.99
C ARG A 390 18.15 -0.63 20.22
N GLN A 391 17.17 -1.04 19.40
CA GLN A 391 15.77 -0.65 19.50
C GLN A 391 15.56 0.87 19.37
N CYS A 392 16.35 1.52 18.53
CA CYS A 392 16.42 2.99 18.41
C CYS A 392 15.64 3.53 17.21
N ALA A 393 14.59 2.83 16.76
CA ALA A 393 13.76 3.25 15.63
C ALA A 393 12.29 3.38 16.04
N GLN A 394 11.58 4.38 15.53
CA GLN A 394 10.15 4.55 15.74
C GLN A 394 9.34 4.28 14.47
N ARG A 395 9.99 4.32 13.31
CA ARG A 395 9.40 4.01 12.01
C ARG A 395 10.41 3.25 11.15
N VAL A 396 9.93 2.26 10.40
CA VAL A 396 10.72 1.56 9.38
C VAL A 396 9.98 1.66 8.06
N ILE A 397 10.70 2.03 7.01
CA ILE A 397 10.22 2.17 5.64
C ILE A 397 11.15 1.38 4.72
N VAL A 398 10.63 0.38 4.02
CA VAL A 398 11.40 -0.49 3.14
C VAL A 398 10.84 -0.41 1.73
N THR A 399 11.68 -0.01 0.79
CA THR A 399 11.35 -0.07 -0.64
C THR A 399 11.86 -1.39 -1.21
N VAL A 400 10.98 -2.18 -1.81
CA VAL A 400 11.28 -3.46 -2.46
C VAL A 400 11.09 -3.30 -3.97
N ALA A 401 12.19 -3.31 -4.71
CA ALA A 401 12.19 -3.28 -6.16
C ALA A 401 11.96 -4.69 -6.74
N PRO A 402 11.17 -4.84 -7.82
CA PRO A 402 10.81 -6.13 -8.41
C PRO A 402 11.95 -6.73 -9.27
N MET A 403 13.16 -6.78 -8.73
CA MET A 403 14.36 -7.30 -9.38
C MET A 403 15.17 -8.20 -8.45
N PHE A 404 16.06 -9.02 -9.01
CA PHE A 404 16.97 -9.88 -8.27
C PHE A 404 18.42 -9.42 -8.48
N VAL A 405 19.22 -9.35 -7.41
CA VAL A 405 20.61 -8.86 -7.47
C VAL A 405 21.62 -9.91 -6.99
N GLY A 406 21.30 -10.69 -5.96
CA GLY A 406 22.20 -11.65 -5.33
C GLY A 406 23.38 -10.99 -4.61
N GLY A 407 23.21 -9.75 -4.15
CA GLY A 407 24.23 -8.86 -3.63
C GLY A 407 24.34 -8.85 -2.10
N THR A 408 24.57 -7.65 -1.55
CA THR A 408 24.79 -7.45 -0.11
C THR A 408 23.45 -7.31 0.60
N ALA A 409 23.22 -8.10 1.65
CA ALA A 409 21.99 -8.03 2.44
C ALA A 409 21.81 -6.67 3.14
N ALA A 410 20.56 -6.21 3.19
CA ALA A 410 20.19 -4.96 3.87
C ALA A 410 20.56 -4.96 5.36
N LEU A 411 20.39 -6.10 6.02
CA LEU A 411 20.60 -6.28 7.45
C LEU A 411 21.55 -7.47 7.69
N SER A 412 22.40 -7.33 8.71
CA SER A 412 23.12 -8.48 9.27
C SER A 412 22.22 -9.23 10.26
N SER A 413 22.68 -10.40 10.74
CA SER A 413 21.91 -11.20 11.71
C SER A 413 21.44 -10.35 12.89
N LEU A 414 20.16 -10.42 13.22
CA LEU A 414 19.57 -9.84 14.43
C LEU A 414 19.36 -10.88 15.52
N ALA A 415 19.78 -12.12 15.29
CA ALA A 415 19.61 -13.21 16.23
C ALA A 415 20.36 -12.94 17.55
N PRO A 416 19.78 -13.31 18.70
CA PRO A 416 20.51 -13.35 19.97
C PRO A 416 21.75 -14.24 19.86
N GLU A 417 22.90 -13.79 20.36
CA GLU A 417 24.19 -14.49 20.20
C GLU A 417 24.26 -15.84 20.95
N GLU A 418 23.38 -16.09 21.92
CA GLU A 418 23.47 -17.21 22.88
C GLU A 418 22.46 -18.35 22.66
N GLN A 419 21.73 -18.39 21.53
CA GLN A 419 20.70 -19.40 21.27
C GLN A 419 20.89 -20.12 19.93
N ASP A 420 20.85 -21.46 19.95
CA ASP A 420 20.92 -22.31 18.74
C ASP A 420 19.56 -22.46 18.03
N THR A 421 18.46 -22.16 18.71
CA THR A 421 17.10 -22.22 18.16
C THR A 421 16.39 -20.91 18.40
N HIS A 422 15.84 -20.32 17.33
CA HIS A 422 15.12 -19.04 17.41
C HIS A 422 13.64 -19.21 17.05
N ALA A 423 12.78 -18.60 17.85
CA ALA A 423 11.37 -18.43 17.56
C ALA A 423 11.13 -17.12 16.81
N ARG A 424 9.99 -17.02 16.11
CA ARG A 424 9.57 -15.79 15.43
C ARG A 424 9.43 -14.59 16.39
N SER A 425 9.21 -14.84 17.68
CA SER A 425 9.14 -13.83 18.73
C SER A 425 10.46 -13.13 19.00
N ASP A 426 11.58 -13.75 18.64
CA ASP A 426 12.93 -13.30 19.03
C ASP A 426 13.46 -12.21 18.09
N PHE A 427 12.71 -11.93 17.01
CA PHE A 427 13.05 -10.92 16.01
C PHE A 427 12.08 -9.74 16.07
N PRO A 428 12.56 -8.52 15.79
CA PRO A 428 11.69 -7.36 15.67
C PRO A 428 10.67 -7.58 14.54
N ARG A 429 9.45 -7.12 14.78
CA ARG A 429 8.33 -7.17 13.82
C ARG A 429 7.83 -5.77 13.54
N LEU A 430 7.07 -5.58 12.47
CA LEU A 430 6.35 -4.34 12.25
C LEU A 430 4.89 -4.50 12.68
N ASP A 431 4.35 -3.47 13.29
CA ASP A 431 2.92 -3.27 13.54
C ASP A 431 2.48 -1.97 12.84
N ASN A 432 1.16 -1.71 12.79
CA ASN A 432 0.59 -0.59 12.04
C ASN A 432 1.09 -0.54 10.58
N ILE A 433 1.18 -1.72 9.96
CA ILE A 433 1.78 -1.88 8.63
C ILE A 433 0.92 -1.20 7.57
N GLN A 434 1.56 -0.40 6.74
CA GLN A 434 0.99 0.12 5.50
C GLN A 434 1.84 -0.32 4.31
N GLN A 435 1.19 -0.49 3.17
CA GLN A 435 1.82 -0.86 1.92
C GLN A 435 1.38 0.06 0.79
N ARG A 436 2.33 0.44 -0.06
CA ARG A 436 2.11 1.35 -1.21
C ARG A 436 2.94 0.93 -2.39
N TRP A 437 2.44 1.21 -3.59
CA TRP A 437 3.21 1.05 -4.81
C TRP A 437 3.66 2.43 -5.29
N TYR A 438 4.97 2.58 -5.53
CA TYR A 438 5.54 3.75 -6.19
C TYR A 438 6.19 3.30 -7.49
N GLY A 439 5.52 3.59 -8.61
CA GLY A 439 5.91 2.99 -9.88
C GLY A 439 5.75 1.47 -9.81
N GLU A 440 6.85 0.74 -10.02
CA GLU A 440 6.92 -0.72 -9.94
C GLU A 440 7.42 -1.23 -8.57
N ASP A 441 7.84 -0.32 -7.68
CA ASP A 441 8.36 -0.69 -6.37
C ASP A 441 7.25 -0.79 -5.32
N LEU A 442 7.37 -1.79 -4.44
CA LEU A 442 6.52 -1.93 -3.26
C LEU A 442 7.21 -1.28 -2.06
N VAL A 443 6.59 -0.27 -1.48
CA VAL A 443 7.00 0.33 -0.20
C VAL A 443 6.17 -0.27 0.92
N LEU A 444 6.86 -0.87 1.90
CA LEU A 444 6.30 -1.35 3.15
C LEU A 444 6.75 -0.43 4.28
N GLU A 445 5.81 0.05 5.09
CA GLU A 445 6.13 0.91 6.23
C GLU A 445 5.36 0.48 7.47
N GLY A 446 5.96 0.66 8.65
CA GLY A 446 5.36 0.25 9.90
C GLY A 446 6.16 0.68 11.12
N ASP A 447 5.58 0.45 12.28
CA ASP A 447 6.19 0.77 13.56
C ASP A 447 6.87 -0.49 14.12
N PRO A 448 8.15 -0.44 14.51
CA PRO A 448 8.83 -1.63 15.02
C PRO A 448 8.32 -2.01 16.41
N VAL A 449 8.00 -3.30 16.56
CA VAL A 449 7.70 -3.98 17.82
C VAL A 449 8.89 -4.85 18.17
N TRP A 450 9.50 -4.55 19.31
CA TRP A 450 10.72 -5.19 19.77
C TRP A 450 10.40 -6.47 20.55
N PRO A 451 11.27 -7.51 20.47
CA PRO A 451 11.18 -8.67 21.35
C PRO A 451 11.23 -8.21 22.81
N VAL A 452 10.38 -8.80 23.65
CA VAL A 452 10.47 -8.61 25.11
C VAL A 452 11.73 -9.32 25.57
N ALA A 453 12.60 -8.63 26.31
CA ALA A 453 13.74 -9.30 26.92
C ALA A 453 13.20 -10.39 27.85
N SER A 454 13.65 -11.64 27.65
CA SER A 454 13.48 -12.68 28.67
C SER A 454 14.16 -12.18 29.94
N GLU A 455 13.39 -12.03 31.02
CA GLU A 455 13.89 -11.72 32.37
C GLU A 455 14.89 -12.75 32.87
#